data_AF-A0A402BDU4-F1
#
_entry.id   AF-A0A402BDU4-F1
#
_cell.length_a   1.000
_cell.length_b   1.000
_cell.length_c   1.000
_cell.angle_alpha   90.00
_cell.angle_beta   90.00
_cell.angle_gamma   90.00
#
_symmetry.space_group_name_H-M   'P 1'
#
loop_
_entity.id
_entity.type
_entity.pdbx_description
1 polymer ?
#
loop_
_entity_poly.entity_id
_entity_poly.type
_entity_poly.pdbx_seq_one_letter_code
_entity_poly.pdbx_strand_id
1 'polypeptide(L)' 'MGSATRDGPSGKERSRNVLPGQSGDAQLILATATQTYEVRIVPEYPVIPEILVTLRPCNGIQVTLQPRK' A
#
# COMPACT_ATOMS: atom_id res chain seq x y z
N MET A 1 -47.94 27.52 -5.67
CA MET A 1 -46.90 27.41 -4.62
C MET A 1 -46.76 25.95 -4.25
N GLY A 2 -45.72 25.28 -4.76
CA GLY A 2 -45.36 23.91 -4.39
C GLY A 2 -43.89 23.91 -4.03
N SER A 3 -43.60 23.60 -2.77
CA SER A 3 -42.29 23.71 -2.14
C SER A 3 -41.45 22.45 -2.35
N ALA A 4 -40.15 22.65 -2.60
CA ALA A 4 -38.94 21.85 -2.29
C ALA A 4 -39.12 20.37 -1.88
N THR A 5 -38.26 19.42 -2.28
CA THR A 5 -36.86 19.33 -1.81
C THR A 5 -36.16 18.11 -2.43
N ARG A 6 -35.01 18.36 -3.09
CA ARG A 6 -33.78 17.55 -3.22
C ARG A 6 -33.88 16.01 -3.12
N ASP A 7 -33.89 15.36 -4.29
CA ASP A 7 -33.32 14.01 -4.47
C ASP A 7 -31.78 14.11 -4.45
N GLY A 8 -31.17 13.66 -3.36
CA GLY A 8 -29.72 13.54 -3.25
C GLY A 8 -29.24 12.23 -3.89
N PRO A 9 -28.18 12.22 -4.71
CA PRO A 9 -27.63 10.97 -5.21
C PRO A 9 -26.88 10.25 -4.08
N SER A 10 -27.39 9.07 -3.76
CA SER A 10 -26.77 8.01 -2.97
C SER A 10 -25.43 7.58 -3.61
N GLY A 11 -24.40 8.36 -3.33
CA GLY A 11 -23.01 8.00 -3.62
C GLY A 11 -22.53 7.08 -2.53
N LYS A 12 -22.51 5.77 -2.81
CA LYS A 12 -21.84 4.78 -1.98
C LYS A 12 -20.39 5.20 -1.80
N GLU A 13 -20.11 5.84 -0.67
CA GLU A 13 -18.78 6.23 -0.27
C GLU A 13 -17.98 4.95 -0.13
N ARG A 14 -17.15 4.69 -1.13
CA ARG A 14 -16.23 3.55 -1.17
C ARG A 14 -15.43 3.63 0.13
N SER A 15 -15.74 2.67 1.00
CA SER A 15 -15.02 2.37 2.23
C SER A 15 -13.55 2.24 1.88
N ARG A 16 -12.83 3.36 2.02
CA ARG A 16 -11.38 3.40 2.01
C ARG A 16 -10.99 2.77 3.33
N ASN A 17 -10.86 1.45 3.32
CA ASN A 17 -10.18 0.70 4.37
C ASN A 17 -8.68 1.00 4.27
N VAL A 18 -8.32 2.27 4.46
CA VAL A 18 -6.96 2.68 4.77
C VAL A 18 -6.87 2.54 6.27
N LEU A 19 -6.11 1.54 6.73
CA LEU A 19 -5.77 1.40 8.14
C LEU A 19 -5.19 2.75 8.61
N PRO A 20 -5.81 3.42 9.59
CA PRO A 20 -5.38 4.74 10.01
C PRO A 20 -4.02 4.62 10.73
N GLY A 21 -2.98 5.25 10.17
CA GLY A 21 -1.76 5.54 10.93
C GLY A 21 -0.39 5.25 10.29
N GLN A 22 -0.28 4.64 9.10
CA GLN A 22 1.05 4.23 8.58
C GLN A 22 1.36 4.58 7.12
N SER A 23 0.47 5.31 6.42
CA SER A 23 0.67 5.53 4.99
C SER A 23 1.82 6.50 4.67
N GLY A 24 2.15 7.44 5.56
CA GLY A 24 3.16 8.48 5.30
C GLY A 24 4.58 7.94 5.26
N ASP A 25 4.99 7.25 6.32
CA ASP A 25 6.38 6.80 6.48
C ASP A 25 6.76 5.73 5.45
N ALA A 26 5.85 4.77 5.19
CA ALA A 26 6.09 3.74 4.18
C ALA A 26 6.24 4.34 2.77
N GLN A 27 5.43 5.35 2.42
CA GLN A 27 5.54 6.05 1.15
C GLN A 27 6.85 6.82 1.04
N LEU A 28 7.28 7.50 2.11
CA LEU A 28 8.53 8.24 2.12
C LEU A 28 9.75 7.33 1.96
N ILE A 29 9.76 6.19 2.67
CA ILE A 29 10.82 5.19 2.56
C ILE A 29 10.88 4.63 1.14
N LEU A 30 9.72 4.26 0.57
CA LEU A 30 9.65 3.75 -0.79
C LEU A 30 10.09 4.79 -1.83
N ALA A 31 9.65 6.05 -1.68
CA ALA A 31 10.06 7.16 -2.55
C ALA A 31 11.58 7.37 -2.51
N THR A 32 12.18 7.36 -1.31
CA THR A 32 13.62 7.51 -1.13
C THR A 32 14.40 6.36 -1.77
N ALA A 33 13.96 5.12 -1.54
CA ALA A 33 14.58 3.94 -2.12
C ALA A 33 14.51 3.96 -3.65
N THR A 34 13.34 4.26 -4.23
CA THR A 34 13.13 4.28 -5.68
C THR A 34 13.76 5.48 -6.39
N GLN A 35 14.03 6.57 -5.67
CA GLN A 35 14.80 7.70 -6.21
C GLN A 35 16.26 7.32 -6.45
N THR A 36 16.83 6.46 -5.60
CA THR A 36 18.27 6.13 -5.62
C THR A 36 18.55 4.79 -6.30
N TYR A 37 17.61 3.85 -6.24
CA TYR A 37 17.80 2.48 -6.70
C TYR A 37 16.66 2.00 -7.60
N GLU A 38 17.00 1.16 -8.57
CA GLU A 38 16.08 0.20 -9.15
C GLU A 38 16.00 -1.03 -8.24
N VAL A 39 14.80 -1.30 -7.71
CA VAL A 39 14.54 -2.40 -6.78
C VAL A 39 13.88 -3.54 -7.55
N ARG A 40 14.49 -4.74 -7.53
CA ARG A 40 13.94 -5.95 -8.16
C ARG A 40 13.76 -7.07 -7.14
N ILE A 41 12.59 -7.69 -7.12
CA ILE A 41 12.33 -8.86 -6.26
C ILE A 41 13.03 -10.08 -6.87
N VAL A 42 13.67 -10.90 -6.03
CA VAL A 42 14.26 -12.18 -6.45
C VAL A 42 13.12 -13.20 -6.63
N PRO A 43 12.82 -13.68 -7.86
CA PRO A 43 11.61 -14.49 -8.12
C PRO A 43 11.62 -15.85 -7.41
N GLU A 44 12.81 -16.40 -7.20
CA GLU A 44 13.00 -17.74 -6.63
C GLU A 44 13.00 -17.72 -5.10
N TYR A 45 12.97 -16.53 -4.48
CA TYR A 45 12.94 -16.42 -3.03
C TYR A 45 11.50 -16.61 -2.51
N PRO A 46 11.26 -17.60 -1.64
CA PRO A 46 9.90 -17.93 -1.21
C PRO A 46 9.31 -16.85 -0.29
N VAL A 47 8.20 -16.26 -0.71
CA VAL A 47 7.38 -15.36 0.11
C VAL A 47 6.23 -16.16 0.71
N ILE A 48 6.50 -16.85 1.81
CA ILE A 48 5.48 -17.65 2.52
C ILE A 48 4.88 -16.78 3.62
N PRO A 49 3.54 -16.55 3.62
CA PRO A 49 2.89 -15.77 4.65
C PRO A 49 2.84 -16.53 5.97
N GLU A 50 3.08 -15.83 7.06
CA GLU A 50 2.93 -16.30 8.44
C GLU A 50 2.02 -15.33 9.21
N ILE A 51 1.06 -15.90 9.95
CA ILE A 51 0.13 -15.16 10.79
C ILE A 51 0.68 -15.16 12.21
N LEU A 52 1.15 -14.00 12.67
CA LEU A 52 1.47 -13.74 14.07
C LEU A 52 0.42 -12.78 14.66
N VAL A 53 0.84 -11.57 15.05
CA VAL A 53 -0.09 -10.45 15.34
C VAL A 53 -0.60 -9.81 14.04
N THR A 54 0.22 -9.81 13.00
CA THR A 54 -0.11 -9.36 11.63
C THR A 54 0.38 -10.37 10.61
N LEU A 55 -0.17 -10.32 9.39
CA LEU A 55 0.31 -11.12 8.27
C LEU A 55 1.65 -10.58 7.80
N ARG A 56 2.69 -11.42 7.81
CA ARG A 56 4.02 -11.05 7.31
C ARG A 56 4.73 -12.23 6.63
N PRO A 57 5.70 -11.99 5.73
CA PRO A 57 6.53 -13.07 5.21
C PRO A 57 7.38 -13.68 6.33
N CYS A 58 7.43 -15.01 6.44
CA CYS A 58 8.23 -15.67 7.48
C CYS A 58 9.75 -15.49 7.28
N ASN A 59 10.20 -15.36 6.03
CA ASN A 59 11.61 -15.19 5.69
C ASN A 59 11.96 -13.75 5.23
N GLY A 60 11.00 -12.81 5.33
CA GLY A 60 11.14 -11.50 4.70
C GLY A 60 11.01 -11.55 3.17
N ILE A 61 11.55 -10.51 2.50
CA ILE A 61 11.54 -10.38 1.03
C ILE A 61 12.98 -10.15 0.58
N GLN A 62 13.49 -11.00 -0.33
CA GLN A 62 14.79 -10.78 -0.94
C GLN A 62 14.67 -9.90 -2.18
N VAL A 63 15.51 -8.87 -2.25
CA VAL A 63 15.57 -7.92 -3.35
C VAL A 63 17.00 -7.72 -3.84
N THR A 64 17.15 -7.37 -5.11
CA THR A 64 18.38 -6.82 -5.69
C THR A 64 18.21 -5.32 -5.86
N LEU A 65 19.21 -4.55 -5.43
CA LEU A 65 19.27 -3.10 -5.57
C LEU A 65 20.32 -2.74 -6.61
N GLN A 66 19.93 -1.96 -7.62
CA GLN A 66 20.86 -1.42 -8.62
C GLN A 66 20.82 0.10 -8.55
N PRO A 67 21.95 0.81 -8.55
CA PRO A 67 21.93 2.28 -8.61
C PRO A 67 21.16 2.76 -9.83
N ARG A 68 20.26 3.71 -9.61
CA ARG A 68 19.50 4.34 -10.70
C ARG A 68 20.41 5.33 -11.42
N LYS A 69 20.62 5.15 -12.73
CA LYS A 69 21.39 6.06 -13.59
C LYS A 69 20.59 7.29 -13.99
#